data_AF-A0A7X7TAV2-F1
#
_entry.id   AF-A0A7X7TAV2-F1
#
_cell.length_a   1.000
_cell.length_b   1.000
_cell.length_c   1.000
_cell.angle_alpha   90.00
_cell.angle_beta   90.00
_cell.angle_gamma   90.00
#
_symmetry.space_group_name_H-M   'P 1'
#
loop_
_entity.id
_entity.type
_entity.pdbx_description
1 polymer ?
#
loop_
_entity_poly.entity_id
_entity_poly.type
_entity_poly.pdbx_seq_one_letter_code
_entity_poly.pdbx_strand_id
1 'polypeptide(L)'
;MSLIEINWNPSRKTLRDFGVIGLIACPILAGVLYWRHLPMGFCLGIVGLGLLLFVISRLSMPLTRWVFIGLTLIGAPIGMVVGVIVLGIIFFGLLTPLGLAFRLAGRDPLRLRRDPNRTTNWQSHIQTQDLKRYFRPF
;
A
#
# COMPACT_ATOMS: atom_id res chain seq x y z
N MET A 1 12.96 7.10 -9.24
CA MET A 1 11.79 6.20 -9.17
C MET A 1 10.75 6.89 -8.30
N SER A 2 9.60 7.25 -8.86
CA SER A 2 8.54 7.92 -8.08
C SER A 2 7.93 6.92 -7.12
N LEU A 3 7.80 7.26 -5.84
CA LEU A 3 7.14 6.41 -4.84
C LEU A 3 5.63 6.27 -5.10
N ILE A 4 5.05 7.13 -5.94
CA ILE A 4 3.64 7.09 -6.35
C ILE A 4 3.57 7.36 -7.86
N GLU A 5 3.18 6.35 -8.63
CA GLU A 5 2.84 6.53 -10.04
C GLU A 5 1.37 6.95 -10.16
N ILE A 6 1.16 8.25 -10.36
CA ILE A 6 -0.19 8.77 -10.60
C ILE A 6 -0.58 8.41 -12.03
N ASN A 7 -1.66 7.66 -12.18
CA ASN A 7 -2.19 7.31 -13.50
C ASN A 7 -2.94 8.52 -14.10
N TRP A 8 -2.25 9.28 -14.94
CA TRP A 8 -2.78 10.47 -15.62
C TRP A 8 -3.78 10.16 -16.74
N ASN A 9 -3.79 8.92 -17.26
CA ASN A 9 -4.72 8.49 -18.30
C ASN A 9 -5.39 7.16 -17.91
N PRO A 10 -6.27 7.18 -16.91
CA PRO A 10 -6.90 5.98 -16.40
C PRO A 10 -7.76 5.33 -17.50
N SER A 11 -7.74 4.00 -17.54
CA SER A 11 -8.58 3.24 -18.47
C SER A 11 -10.06 3.47 -18.18
N ARG A 12 -10.92 3.28 -19.19
CA ARG A 12 -12.38 3.39 -19.02
C ARG A 12 -12.93 2.44 -17.95
N LYS A 13 -12.30 1.29 -17.77
CA LYS A 13 -12.65 0.32 -16.71
C LYS A 13 -12.34 0.91 -15.33
N THR A 14 -11.15 1.46 -15.14
CA THR A 14 -10.71 2.08 -13.87
C THR A 14 -11.65 3.21 -13.43
N LEU A 15 -12.09 4.06 -14.36
CA LEU A 15 -13.04 5.15 -14.07
C LEU A 15 -14.42 4.62 -13.63
N ARG A 16 -14.86 3.49 -14.20
CA ARG A 16 -16.11 2.83 -13.81
C ARG A 16 -16.01 2.16 -12.44
N ASP A 17 -14.89 1.48 -12.20
CA ASP A 17 -14.62 0.83 -10.91
C ASP A 17 -14.57 1.89 -9.79
N PHE A 18 -13.96 3.06 -10.05
CA PHE A 18 -13.97 4.19 -9.12
C PHE A 18 -15.39 4.64 -8.73
N GLY A 19 -16.30 4.74 -9.70
CA GLY A 19 -17.70 5.08 -9.42
C GLY A 19 -18.42 4.02 -8.58
N VAL A 20 -18.18 2.73 -8.85
CA VAL A 20 -18.73 1.61 -8.08
C VAL A 20 -18.18 1.61 -6.64
N ILE A 21 -16.89 1.87 -6.49
CA ILE A 21 -16.25 2.00 -5.17
C ILE A 21 -16.89 3.16 -4.40
N GLY A 22 -17.09 4.33 -5.02
CA GLY A 22 -17.79 5.45 -4.40
C GLY A 22 -19.22 5.10 -3.96
N LEU A 23 -19.96 4.36 -4.79
CA LEU A 23 -21.32 3.92 -4.48
C LEU A 23 -21.40 3.02 -3.23
N ILE A 24 -20.38 2.20 -2.98
CA ILE A 24 -20.36 1.27 -1.85
C ILE A 24 -19.69 1.91 -0.61
N ALA A 25 -18.55 2.59 -0.81
CA ALA A 25 -17.77 3.16 0.27
C ALA A 25 -18.47 4.34 0.96
N CYS A 26 -19.17 5.20 0.21
CA CYS A 26 -19.85 6.37 0.80
C CYS A 26 -21.00 5.97 1.75
N PRO A 27 -21.90 5.03 1.43
CA PRO A 27 -22.89 4.53 2.38
C PRO A 27 -22.29 3.85 3.61
N ILE A 28 -21.24 3.05 3.44
CA ILE A 28 -20.54 2.42 4.58
C ILE A 28 -19.99 3.51 5.50
N LEU A 29 -19.31 4.50 4.94
CA LEU A 29 -18.77 5.63 5.69
C LEU A 29 -19.88 6.43 6.39
N ALA A 30 -20.98 6.71 5.70
CA ALA A 30 -22.14 7.40 6.26
C ALA A 30 -22.77 6.63 7.42
N GLY A 31 -22.86 5.30 7.34
CA GLY A 31 -23.35 4.44 8.41
C GLY A 31 -22.45 4.48 9.66
N VAL A 32 -21.13 4.39 9.46
CA VAL A 32 -20.15 4.52 10.56
C VAL A 32 -20.22 5.90 11.21
N LEU A 33 -20.36 6.98 10.42
CA LEU A 33 -20.48 8.34 10.93
C LEU A 33 -21.81 8.58 11.65
N TYR A 34 -22.89 7.99 11.17
CA TYR A 34 -24.19 8.03 11.84
C TYR A 34 -24.14 7.36 13.21
N TRP A 35 -23.45 6.22 13.33
CA TRP A 35 -23.18 5.58 14.63
C TRP A 35 -22.37 6.46 15.59
N ARG A 36 -21.63 7.44 15.07
CA ARG A 36 -20.88 8.43 15.86
C ARG A 36 -21.69 9.70 16.16
N HIS A 37 -23.01 9.64 16.01
CA HIS A 37 -23.97 10.72 16.27
C HIS A 37 -23.84 11.97 15.39
N LEU A 38 -23.32 11.83 14.16
CA LEU A 38 -23.36 12.93 13.19
C LEU A 38 -24.80 13.20 12.69
N PRO A 39 -25.13 14.45 12.31
CA PRO A 39 -26.46 14.81 11.85
C PRO A 39 -26.83 14.05 10.58
N MET A 40 -28.06 13.55 10.52
CA MET A 40 -28.59 12.74 9.42
C MET A 40 -28.43 13.43 8.05
N GLY A 41 -28.60 14.76 7.99
CA GLY A 41 -28.42 15.53 6.76
C GLY A 41 -26.99 15.44 6.19
N PHE A 42 -25.98 15.39 7.06
CA PHE A 42 -24.59 15.22 6.65
C PHE A 42 -24.33 13.82 6.10
N CYS A 43 -24.86 12.78 6.77
CA CYS A 43 -24.79 11.40 6.30
C CYS A 43 -25.47 11.21 4.94
N LEU A 44 -26.67 11.79 4.75
CA LEU A 44 -27.38 11.77 3.48
C LEU A 44 -26.60 12.49 2.37
N GLY A 45 -25.93 13.60 2.69
CA GLY A 45 -25.04 14.30 1.77
C GLY A 45 -23.90 13.41 1.27
N ILE A 46 -23.28 12.62 2.16
CA ILE A 46 -22.21 11.66 1.79
C ILE A 46 -22.74 10.56 0.87
N VAL A 47 -23.91 10.00 1.18
CA VAL A 47 -24.55 8.99 0.33
C VAL A 47 -24.90 9.57 -1.04
N GLY A 48 -25.46 10.77 -1.07
CA GLY A 48 -25.78 11.51 -2.30
C GLY A 48 -24.54 11.77 -3.15
N LEU A 49 -23.41 12.12 -2.54
CA LEU A 49 -22.13 12.29 -3.22
C LEU A 49 -21.65 10.98 -3.87
N GLY A 50 -21.73 9.86 -3.15
CA GLY A 50 -21.38 8.53 -3.70
C GLY A 50 -22.24 8.15 -4.91
N LEU A 51 -23.55 8.41 -4.84
CA LEU A 51 -24.47 8.21 -5.94
C LEU A 51 -24.13 9.12 -7.14
N LEU A 52 -23.85 10.40 -6.89
CA LEU A 52 -23.45 11.37 -7.91
C LEU A 52 -22.18 10.92 -8.63
N LEU A 53 -21.16 10.48 -7.89
CA LEU A 53 -19.92 9.96 -8.45
C LEU A 53 -20.16 8.73 -9.33
N PHE A 54 -21.04 7.83 -8.91
CA PHE A 54 -21.42 6.67 -9.71
C PHE A 54 -22.13 7.06 -11.02
N VAL A 55 -23.11 7.97 -10.95
CA VAL A 55 -23.85 8.45 -12.12
C VAL A 55 -22.93 9.18 -13.10
N ILE A 56 -22.07 10.08 -12.60
CA ILE A 56 -21.10 10.82 -13.42
C ILE A 56 -20.10 9.85 -14.08
N SER A 57 -19.65 8.83 -13.35
CA SER A 57 -18.79 7.76 -13.88
C SER A 57 -19.43 6.99 -15.05
N ARG A 58 -20.76 6.87 -15.08
CA ARG A 58 -21.51 6.22 -16.16
C ARG A 58 -21.82 7.15 -17.34
N LEU A 59 -22.12 8.42 -17.09
CA LEU A 59 -22.55 9.37 -18.12
C LEU A 59 -21.39 10.12 -18.78
N SER A 60 -20.37 10.52 -18.02
CA SER A 60 -19.31 11.41 -18.50
C SER A 60 -17.91 10.94 -18.06
N MET A 61 -17.21 10.28 -18.98
CA MET A 61 -15.83 9.88 -18.80
C MET A 61 -14.83 11.04 -18.64
N PRO A 62 -14.90 12.16 -19.39
CA PRO A 62 -13.92 13.24 -19.21
C PRO A 62 -14.05 13.91 -17.85
N LEU A 63 -15.27 14.09 -17.34
CA LEU A 63 -15.49 14.71 -16.03
C LEU A 63 -15.01 13.80 -14.89
N THR A 64 -15.31 12.50 -14.98
CA THR A 64 -14.84 11.50 -14.00
C THR A 64 -13.33 11.42 -13.96
N ARG A 65 -12.65 11.59 -15.11
CA ARG A 65 -11.19 11.63 -15.16
C ARG A 65 -10.61 12.77 -14.33
N TRP A 66 -11.15 13.98 -14.44
CA TRP A 66 -10.69 15.14 -13.65
C TRP A 66 -10.90 14.92 -12.15
N VAL A 67 -12.09 14.41 -11.77
CA VAL A 67 -12.39 14.09 -10.36
C VAL A 67 -11.46 13.01 -9.82
N PHE A 68 -11.23 11.95 -10.60
CA PHE A 68 -10.34 10.86 -10.24
C PHE A 68 -8.90 11.36 -10.03
N ILE A 69 -8.37 12.15 -10.95
CA ILE A 69 -7.00 12.70 -10.84
C ILE A 69 -6.90 13.63 -9.63
N GLY A 70 -7.87 14.53 -9.44
CA GLY A 70 -7.88 15.45 -8.31
C GLY A 70 -7.91 14.72 -6.97
N LEU A 71 -8.80 13.73 -6.82
CA LEU A 71 -8.89 12.94 -5.59
C LEU A 71 -7.65 12.07 -5.37
N THR A 72 -7.08 11.51 -6.44
CA THR A 72 -5.85 10.70 -6.36
C THR A 72 -4.66 11.56 -5.94
N LEU A 73 -4.57 12.79 -6.44
CA LEU A 73 -3.50 13.72 -6.08
C LEU A 73 -3.55 14.10 -4.59
N ILE A 74 -4.76 14.30 -4.06
CA ILE A 74 -4.98 14.58 -2.63
C ILE A 74 -4.73 13.32 -1.78
N GLY A 75 -5.13 12.15 -2.26
CA GLY A 75 -4.95 10.88 -1.57
C GLY A 75 -3.51 10.36 -1.57
N ALA A 76 -2.71 10.72 -2.57
CA ALA A 76 -1.31 10.30 -2.71
C ALA A 76 -0.44 10.54 -1.46
N PRO A 77 -0.36 11.76 -0.88
CA PRO A 77 0.43 11.98 0.33
C PRO A 77 -0.09 11.17 1.53
N ILE A 78 -1.40 10.94 1.63
CA ILE A 78 -1.99 10.11 2.69
C ILE A 78 -1.49 8.66 2.54
N GLY A 79 -1.53 8.13 1.31
CA GLY A 79 -1.01 6.80 1.00
C GLY A 79 0.47 6.65 1.34
N MET A 80 1.29 7.67 1.05
CA MET A 80 2.71 7.68 1.42
C MET A 80 2.91 7.61 2.94
N VAL A 81 2.20 8.46 3.69
CA VAL A 81 2.30 8.50 5.15
C VAL A 81 1.85 7.18 5.76
N VAL A 82 0.71 6.64 5.31
CA VAL A 82 0.24 5.32 5.76
C VAL A 82 1.24 4.23 5.42
N GLY A 83 1.85 4.27 4.23
CA GLY A 83 2.90 3.32 3.83
C GLY A 83 4.09 3.34 4.78
N VAL A 84 4.59 4.53 5.14
CA VAL A 84 5.68 4.70 6.11
C VAL A 84 5.27 4.21 7.49
N ILE A 85 4.05 4.53 7.94
CA ILE A 85 3.53 4.10 9.24
C ILE A 85 3.42 2.57 9.30
N VAL A 86 2.80 1.94 8.30
CA VAL A 86 2.63 0.48 8.24
C VAL A 86 4.00 -0.22 8.20
N LEU A 87 4.93 0.28 7.38
CA LEU A 87 6.29 -0.24 7.35
C LEU A 87 6.99 -0.08 8.71
N GLY A 88 6.82 1.07 9.37
CA GLY A 88 7.30 1.32 10.72
C GLY A 88 6.72 0.35 11.74
N ILE A 89 5.41 0.11 11.71
CA ILE A 89 4.73 -0.86 12.59
C ILE A 89 5.28 -2.27 12.37
N ILE A 90 5.45 -2.70 11.12
CA ILE A 90 6.02 -4.03 10.83
C ILE A 90 7.47 -4.10 11.32
N PHE A 91 8.27 -3.07 11.06
CA PHE A 91 9.68 -3.06 11.45
C PHE A 91 9.86 -3.05 12.97
N PHE A 92 9.18 -2.15 13.68
CA PHE A 92 9.34 -2.01 15.13
C PHE A 92 8.47 -2.98 15.92
N GLY A 93 7.32 -3.38 15.40
CA GLY A 93 6.40 -4.29 16.08
C GLY A 93 6.67 -5.77 15.83
N LEU A 94 7.28 -6.12 14.69
CA LEU A 94 7.57 -7.53 14.35
C LEU A 94 9.07 -7.80 14.22
N LEU A 95 9.76 -7.07 13.33
CA LEU A 95 11.16 -7.39 13.01
C LEU A 95 12.11 -7.08 14.18
N THR A 96 11.91 -5.95 14.85
CA THR A 96 12.73 -5.51 15.99
C THR A 96 12.63 -6.45 17.19
N PRO A 97 11.44 -6.84 17.69
CA PRO A 97 11.36 -7.79 18.79
C PRO A 97 11.85 -9.18 18.40
N LEU A 98 11.66 -9.60 17.14
CA LEU A 98 12.22 -10.86 16.64
C LEU A 98 13.76 -10.84 16.66
N GLY A 99 14.37 -9.75 16.19
CA GLY A 99 15.82 -9.56 16.27
C GLY A 99 16.34 -9.51 17.71
N LEU A 100 15.60 -8.87 18.62
CA LEU A 100 15.93 -8.85 20.04
C LEU A 100 15.83 -10.25 20.67
N ALA A 101 14.79 -11.02 20.33
CA ALA A 101 14.62 -12.39 20.79
C ALA A 101 15.76 -13.30 20.31
N PHE A 102 16.19 -13.16 19.05
CA PHE A 102 17.36 -13.89 18.54
C PHE A 102 18.65 -13.49 19.26
N ARG A 103 18.83 -12.19 19.53
CA ARG A 103 19.98 -11.69 20.29
C ARG A 103 20.02 -12.26 21.72
N LEU A 104 18.87 -12.33 22.40
CA LEU A 104 18.75 -12.94 23.73
C LEU A 104 18.98 -14.46 23.70
N ALA A 105 18.49 -15.14 22.66
CA ALA A 105 18.72 -16.57 22.44
C ALA A 105 20.15 -16.91 21.95
N GLY A 106 21.04 -15.91 21.83
CA GLY A 106 22.41 -16.10 21.35
C GLY A 106 22.52 -16.49 19.86
N ARG A 107 21.41 -16.43 19.11
CA ARG A 107 21.39 -16.70 17.66
C ARG A 107 21.75 -15.43 16.90
N ASP A 108 22.81 -15.51 16.11
CA ASP A 108 23.22 -14.47 15.16
C ASP A 108 23.08 -15.00 13.72
N PRO A 109 21.85 -15.14 13.19
CA PRO A 109 21.62 -15.69 11.86
C PRO A 109 22.26 -14.85 10.75
N LEU A 110 22.41 -13.54 10.99
CA LEU A 110 23.01 -12.60 10.05
C LEU A 110 24.53 -12.48 10.23
N ARG A 111 25.11 -13.16 11.23
CA ARG A 111 26.55 -13.09 11.60
C ARG A 111 27.05 -11.65 11.67
N LEU A 112 26.25 -10.77 12.28
CA LEU A 112 26.52 -9.33 12.38
C LEU A 112 27.57 -9.01 13.46
N ARG A 113 27.87 -9.95 14.37
CA ARG A 113 28.96 -9.79 15.33
C ARG A 113 30.29 -9.62 14.60
N ARG A 114 30.92 -8.45 14.79
CA ARG A 114 32.30 -8.20 14.33
C ARG A 114 33.25 -9.13 15.07
N ASP A 115 33.85 -10.06 14.33
CA ASP A 115 34.97 -10.86 14.79
C ASP A 115 36.25 -10.00 14.68
N PRO A 116 36.93 -9.68 15.80
CA PRO A 116 38.14 -8.86 15.79
C PRO A 116 39.27 -9.44 14.93
N ASN A 117 39.27 -10.75 14.69
CA ASN A 117 40.27 -11.44 13.88
C ASN A 117 39.89 -11.58 12.40
N ARG A 118 38.69 -11.15 11.98
CA ARG A 118 38.27 -11.17 10.57
C ARG A 118 38.52 -9.85 9.89
N THR A 119 39.35 -9.88 8.84
CA THR A 119 39.58 -8.75 7.93
C THR A 119 38.38 -8.51 7.00
N THR A 120 37.55 -9.53 6.72
CA THR A 120 36.37 -9.41 5.86
C THR A 120 35.19 -10.27 6.33
N ASN A 121 33.96 -9.84 6.01
CA ASN A 121 32.72 -10.58 6.25
C ASN A 121 32.30 -11.47 5.08
N TRP A 122 33.12 -11.57 4.03
CA TRP A 122 32.82 -12.39 2.86
C TRP A 122 32.64 -13.86 3.27
N GLN A 123 31.56 -14.47 2.78
CA GLN A 123 31.35 -15.90 2.93
C GLN A 123 31.69 -16.56 1.59
N SER A 124 32.44 -17.66 1.65
CA SER A 124 32.76 -18.45 0.46
C SER A 124 31.45 -18.96 -0.15
N HIS A 125 31.06 -18.38 -1.29
CA HIS A 125 29.98 -18.91 -2.08
C HIS A 125 30.47 -20.19 -2.74
N ILE A 126 29.82 -21.32 -2.44
CA ILE A 126 30.09 -22.57 -3.15
C ILE A 126 29.61 -22.37 -4.59
N GLN A 127 30.54 -22.12 -5.51
CA GLN A 127 30.21 -22.17 -6.92
C GLN A 127 29.86 -23.62 -7.26
N THR A 128 28.57 -23.89 -7.45
CA THR A 128 28.14 -25.11 -8.14
C THR A 128 28.78 -25.09 -9.53
N GLN A 129 29.75 -25.98 -9.75
CA GLN A 129 30.57 -26.06 -10.96
C GLN A 129 29.79 -26.47 -12.22
N ASP A 130 28.51 -26.81 -12.09
CA ASP A 130 27.71 -27.29 -13.20
C ASP A 130 27.06 -26.13 -13.96
N LEU A 131 27.80 -25.61 -14.95
CA LEU A 131 27.33 -24.58 -15.87
C LEU A 131 26.02 -24.98 -16.57
N LYS A 132 25.75 -26.29 -16.72
CA LYS A 132 24.54 -26.81 -17.37
C LYS A 132 23.28 -26.58 -16.54
N ARG A 133 23.40 -26.38 -15.22
CA ARG A 133 22.28 -26.10 -14.31
C ARG A 133 21.72 -24.69 -14.50
N TYR A 134 22.53 -23.74 -14.99
CA TYR A 134 22.07 -22.40 -15.36
C TYR A 134 21.10 -22.42 -16.55
N PHE A 135 21.22 -23.41 -17.45
CA PHE A 135 20.41 -23.53 -18.65
C PHE A 135 19.14 -24.40 -18.48
N ARG A 136 18.80 -24.82 -17.25
CA ARG A 136 17.60 -25.62 -16.99
C ARG A 136 16.71 -24.93 -15.94
N PRO A 137 15.63 -24.25 -16.37
CA PRO A 137 14.76 -23.55 -15.44
C PRO A 137 13.86 -24.46 -14.59
N PHE A 138 13.81 -25.77 -14.83
CA PHE A 138 12.97 -26.73 -14.11
C PHE A 138 13.68 -28.08 -13.96
#